data_AF-A0A2N7QCK8-F1
#
_entry.id   AF-A0A2N7QCK8-F1
#
_cell.length_a   1.000
_cell.length_b   1.000
_cell.length_c   1.000
_cell.angle_alpha   90.00
_cell.angle_beta   90.00
_cell.angle_gamma   90.00
#
_symmetry.space_group_name_H-M   'P 1'
#
loop_
_entity.id
_entity.type
_entity.pdbx_description
1 polymer ?
#
loop_
_entity_poly.entity_id
_entity_poly.type
_entity_poly.pdbx_seq_one_letter_code
_entity_poly.pdbx_strand_id
1 'polypeptide(L)'
;MSDQNRHKVNFYLIWKKFSASKVNLFVFLGFVVFLGIIWKIESYLVSFHLYLFLFPYLFLFFSQDMMRGEIESGCLENVIFINKSFKNYLWDKNYFLAFIAISVSLLFFLIYYGYGIIMHSVEPSHLDRLCLGLLVGLYYLALSGFLSFYLRGGSNVAAILGFQFMFFIWFLFSAKYYEELIENVEKGVILGFAAKMKIAAVIVVFPNLIILKNLSFYWSEVLLLLLLFLGLENWKINRMELPKR
;
A
#
# COMPACT_ATOMS: atom_id res chain seq x y z
N MET A 1 -14.05 15.98 27.24
CA MET A 1 -14.61 15.65 25.91
C MET A 1 -14.79 14.14 25.86
N SER A 2 -15.99 13.63 25.59
CA SER A 2 -16.23 12.18 25.48
C SER A 2 -15.46 11.60 24.29
N ASP A 3 -15.08 10.32 24.36
CA ASP A 3 -14.29 9.66 23.32
C ASP A 3 -15.03 9.62 21.96
N GLN A 4 -16.36 9.50 21.97
CA GLN A 4 -17.18 9.59 20.75
C GLN A 4 -17.06 10.95 20.05
N ASN A 5 -17.04 12.05 20.82
CA ASN A 5 -16.89 13.38 20.23
C ASN A 5 -15.47 13.59 19.69
N ARG A 6 -14.46 12.92 20.25
CA ARG A 6 -13.08 12.96 19.75
C ARG A 6 -12.92 12.27 18.41
N HIS A 7 -13.45 11.05 18.24
CA HIS A 7 -13.37 10.35 16.95
C HIS A 7 -14.07 11.13 15.82
N LYS A 8 -15.22 11.77 16.10
CA LYS A 8 -15.91 12.62 15.13
C LYS A 8 -15.05 13.82 14.68
N VAL A 9 -14.38 14.48 15.63
CA VAL A 9 -13.49 15.61 15.32
C VAL A 9 -12.24 15.14 14.58
N ASN A 10 -11.61 14.05 15.01
CA ASN A 10 -10.47 13.44 14.32
C ASN A 10 -10.82 13.13 12.87
N PHE A 11 -11.95 12.45 12.65
CA PHE A 11 -12.44 12.09 11.33
C PHE A 11 -12.67 13.33 10.45
N TYR A 12 -13.33 14.36 10.97
CA TYR A 12 -13.57 15.60 10.24
C TYR A 12 -12.25 16.29 9.82
N LEU A 13 -11.28 16.36 10.73
CA LEU A 13 -9.97 16.94 10.44
C LEU A 13 -9.22 16.14 9.36
N ILE A 14 -9.20 14.81 9.49
CA ILE A 14 -8.54 13.92 8.52
C ILE A 14 -9.22 14.06 7.15
N TRP A 15 -10.55 14.00 7.08
CA TRP A 15 -11.31 14.16 5.84
C TRP A 15 -11.05 15.50 5.15
N LYS A 16 -11.04 16.59 5.93
CA LYS A 16 -10.78 17.93 5.40
C LYS A 16 -9.37 18.04 4.82
N LYS A 17 -8.36 17.50 5.51
CA LYS A 17 -6.96 17.49 5.04
C LYS A 17 -6.81 16.60 3.79
N PHE A 18 -7.40 15.41 3.82
CA PHE A 18 -7.36 14.47 2.70
C PHE A 18 -7.98 15.08 1.43
N SER A 19 -9.17 15.68 1.56
CA SER A 19 -9.87 16.33 0.44
C SER A 19 -9.17 17.59 -0.07
N ALA A 20 -8.41 18.29 0.79
CA ALA A 20 -7.62 19.44 0.38
C ALA A 20 -6.34 19.06 -0.40
N SER A 21 -5.89 17.80 -0.32
CA SER A 21 -4.69 17.34 -1.02
C SER A 21 -4.97 17.21 -2.52
N LYS A 22 -4.53 18.21 -3.29
CA LYS A 22 -4.57 18.19 -4.75
C LYS A 22 -3.85 16.97 -5.34
N VAL A 23 -2.77 16.53 -4.70
CA VAL A 23 -1.97 15.39 -5.18
C VAL A 23 -2.78 14.10 -5.18
N ASN A 24 -3.58 13.84 -4.13
CA ASN A 24 -4.43 12.64 -4.08
C ASN A 24 -5.45 12.63 -5.22
N LEU A 25 -6.02 13.78 -5.56
CA LEU A 25 -6.93 13.92 -6.68
C LEU A 25 -6.23 13.66 -8.03
N PHE A 26 -5.04 14.23 -8.25
CA PHE A 26 -4.29 14.00 -9.48
C PHE A 26 -3.83 12.54 -9.64
N VAL A 27 -3.35 11.92 -8.57
CA VAL A 27 -2.96 10.50 -8.59
C VAL A 27 -4.17 9.63 -8.89
N PHE A 28 -5.30 9.88 -8.21
CA PHE A 28 -6.53 9.12 -8.45
C PHE A 28 -7.01 9.27 -9.89
N LEU A 29 -7.16 10.50 -10.39
CA LEU A 29 -7.57 10.74 -11.77
C LEU A 29 -6.59 10.14 -12.77
N GLY A 30 -5.28 10.27 -12.53
CA GLY A 30 -4.24 9.66 -13.36
C GLY A 30 -4.37 8.14 -13.40
N PHE A 31 -4.61 7.50 -12.26
CA PHE A 31 -4.86 6.07 -12.16
C PHE A 31 -6.10 5.64 -12.95
N VAL A 32 -7.23 6.35 -12.80
CA VAL A 32 -8.47 6.04 -13.53
C VAL A 32 -8.29 6.22 -15.04
N VAL A 33 -7.72 7.34 -15.47
CA VAL A 33 -7.49 7.65 -16.89
C VAL A 33 -6.52 6.64 -17.50
N PHE A 34 -5.45 6.29 -16.79
CA PHE A 34 -4.49 5.29 -17.25
C PHE A 34 -5.14 3.93 -17.48
N LEU A 35 -5.91 3.45 -16.50
CA LEU A 35 -6.66 2.19 -16.63
C LEU A 35 -7.68 2.21 -17.77
N GLY A 36 -8.40 3.33 -17.93
CA GLY A 36 -9.36 3.51 -19.01
C GLY A 36 -8.72 3.54 -20.40
N ILE A 37 -7.55 4.17 -20.53
CA ILE A 37 -6.76 4.16 -21.78
C ILE A 37 -6.31 2.73 -22.11
N ILE A 38 -5.73 2.01 -21.14
CA ILE A 38 -5.27 0.63 -21.36
C ILE A 38 -6.44 -0.28 -21.70
N TRP A 39 -7.59 -0.15 -21.04
CA TRP A 39 -8.79 -0.90 -21.41
C TRP A 39 -9.16 -0.63 -22.87
N LYS A 40 -9.14 0.63 -23.31
CA LYS A 40 -9.51 1.00 -24.69
C LYS A 40 -8.53 0.48 -25.76
N ILE A 41 -7.23 0.51 -25.48
CA ILE A 41 -6.19 0.17 -26.46
C ILE A 41 -5.98 -1.34 -26.56
N GLU A 42 -5.93 -2.02 -25.41
CA GLU A 42 -5.57 -3.43 -25.31
C GLU A 42 -6.83 -4.29 -25.17
N SER A 43 -6.89 -5.10 -24.11
CA SER A 43 -8.03 -5.93 -23.76
C SER A 43 -8.42 -5.74 -22.31
N TYR A 44 -9.66 -6.09 -21.98
CA TYR A 44 -10.16 -6.15 -20.61
C TYR A 44 -9.23 -6.93 -19.68
N LEU A 45 -8.74 -8.09 -20.12
CA LEU A 45 -7.89 -8.96 -19.30
C LEU A 45 -6.57 -8.28 -18.95
N VAL A 46 -5.91 -7.65 -19.93
CA VAL A 46 -4.66 -6.92 -19.68
C VAL A 46 -4.89 -5.76 -18.72
N SER A 47 -5.95 -4.97 -18.94
CA SER A 47 -6.33 -3.86 -18.06
C SER A 47 -6.61 -4.33 -16.63
N PHE A 48 -7.29 -5.48 -16.47
CA PHE A 48 -7.61 -6.03 -15.16
C PHE A 48 -6.39 -6.57 -14.42
N HIS A 49 -5.49 -7.29 -15.09
CA HIS A 49 -4.22 -7.74 -14.50
C HIS A 49 -3.34 -6.56 -14.09
N LEU A 50 -3.29 -5.53 -14.92
CA LEU A 50 -2.57 -4.30 -14.64
C LEU A 50 -3.20 -3.53 -13.47
N TYR A 51 -4.54 -3.49 -13.37
CA TYR A 51 -5.23 -2.98 -12.19
C TYR A 51 -4.83 -3.76 -10.92
N LEU A 52 -4.90 -5.10 -10.94
CA LEU A 52 -4.54 -5.97 -9.81
C LEU A 52 -3.09 -5.72 -9.36
N PHE A 53 -2.19 -5.49 -10.31
CA PHE A 53 -0.80 -5.17 -10.02
C PHE A 53 -0.59 -3.74 -9.47
N LEU A 54 -1.34 -2.75 -9.95
CA LEU A 54 -1.10 -1.34 -9.63
C LEU A 54 -1.87 -0.81 -8.43
N PHE A 55 -3.07 -1.34 -8.13
CA PHE A 55 -3.89 -0.81 -7.05
C PHE A 55 -3.22 -0.79 -5.67
N PRO A 56 -2.30 -1.72 -5.29
CA PRO A 56 -1.62 -1.64 -4.00
C PRO A 56 -0.82 -0.34 -3.85
N TYR A 57 -0.34 0.25 -4.95
CA TYR A 57 0.35 1.54 -4.89
C TYR A 57 -0.59 2.71 -4.55
N LEU A 58 -1.92 2.58 -4.69
CA LEU A 58 -2.85 3.60 -4.21
C LEU A 58 -2.71 3.82 -2.70
N PHE A 59 -2.46 2.76 -1.93
CA PHE A 59 -2.21 2.85 -0.49
C PHE A 59 -0.92 3.64 -0.20
N LEU A 60 0.11 3.42 -1.01
CA LEU A 60 1.36 4.17 -0.95
C LEU A 60 1.14 5.67 -1.21
N PHE A 61 0.39 6.01 -2.28
CA PHE A 61 0.11 7.39 -2.61
C PHE A 61 -0.79 8.09 -1.58
N PHE A 62 -1.80 7.41 -1.05
CA PHE A 62 -2.66 8.00 -0.01
C PHE A 62 -1.92 8.23 1.31
N SER A 63 -0.84 7.50 1.58
CA SER A 63 0.00 7.67 2.77
C SER A 63 1.17 8.66 2.58
N GLN A 64 1.27 9.34 1.43
CA GLN A 64 2.37 10.27 1.14
C GLN A 64 2.47 11.47 2.09
N ASP A 65 1.35 11.87 2.71
CA ASP A 65 1.25 13.02 3.60
C ASP A 65 0.78 12.63 5.02
N MET A 66 1.45 11.62 5.56
CA MET A 66 1.08 11.10 6.88
C MET A 66 1.54 12.00 8.03
N MET A 67 2.74 12.58 7.93
CA MET A 67 3.33 13.44 8.97
C MET A 67 3.47 14.91 8.57
N ARG A 68 3.72 15.23 7.30
CA ARG A 68 4.02 16.61 6.88
C ARG A 68 2.83 17.54 7.17
N GLY A 69 1.61 17.16 6.81
CA GLY A 69 0.41 17.93 7.12
C GLY A 69 0.12 18.08 8.61
N GLU A 70 0.72 17.27 9.48
CA GLU A 70 0.64 17.44 10.93
C GLU A 70 1.71 18.40 11.46
N ILE A 71 2.93 18.32 10.91
CA ILE A 71 4.05 19.22 11.24
C ILE A 71 3.73 20.65 10.77
N GLU A 72 3.31 20.84 9.52
CA GLU A 72 3.05 22.16 8.94
C GLU A 72 1.82 22.84 9.54
N SER A 73 0.81 22.08 9.98
CA SER A 73 -0.38 22.65 10.62
C SER A 73 -0.18 23.01 12.09
N GLY A 74 1.02 22.78 12.65
CA GLY A 74 1.25 22.95 14.09
C GLY A 74 0.33 22.06 14.92
N CYS A 75 -0.14 20.93 14.38
CA CYS A 75 -1.15 20.10 15.04
C CYS A 75 -0.66 19.63 16.42
N LEU A 76 0.66 19.40 16.57
CA LEU A 76 1.30 19.06 17.84
C LEU A 76 1.11 20.10 18.95
N GLU A 77 0.86 21.36 18.60
CA GLU A 77 0.67 22.48 19.54
C GLU A 77 -0.80 22.67 19.93
N ASN A 78 -1.72 21.93 19.30
CA ASN A 78 -3.14 22.14 19.47
C ASN A 78 -3.67 21.45 20.75
N VAL A 79 -4.47 22.17 21.54
CA VAL A 79 -5.04 21.75 22.83
C VAL A 79 -5.86 20.45 22.73
N ILE A 80 -6.35 20.13 21.53
CA ILE A 80 -7.09 18.90 21.20
C ILE A 80 -6.22 17.64 21.45
N PHE A 81 -4.89 17.76 21.41
CA PHE A 81 -3.94 16.65 21.50
C PHE A 81 -3.37 16.38 22.90
N ILE A 82 -3.90 17.04 23.94
CA ILE A 82 -3.54 16.79 25.34
C ILE A 82 -4.01 15.40 25.81
N ASN A 83 -3.17 14.70 26.58
CA ASN A 83 -3.41 13.35 27.15
C ASN A 83 -3.51 12.20 26.13
N LYS A 84 -2.45 11.98 25.34
CA LYS A 84 -2.32 10.86 24.39
C LYS A 84 -3.30 10.84 23.20
N SER A 85 -4.04 11.93 22.99
CA SER A 85 -4.95 12.01 21.84
C SER A 85 -4.20 12.12 20.50
N PHE A 86 -2.93 12.54 20.49
CA PHE A 86 -2.13 12.56 19.26
C PHE A 86 -1.84 11.15 18.73
N LYS A 87 -1.44 10.22 19.60
CA LYS A 87 -1.24 8.81 19.21
C LYS A 87 -2.51 8.22 18.61
N ASN A 88 -3.65 8.39 19.29
CA ASN A 88 -4.92 7.85 18.82
C ASN A 88 -5.34 8.50 17.50
N TYR A 89 -5.08 9.79 17.33
CA TYR A 89 -5.30 10.49 16.07
C TYR A 89 -4.48 9.94 14.91
N LEU A 90 -3.19 9.63 15.14
CA LEU A 90 -2.35 9.03 14.10
C LEU A 90 -2.85 7.63 13.69
N TRP A 91 -3.28 6.82 14.66
CA TRP A 91 -3.90 5.53 14.36
C TRP A 91 -5.24 5.69 13.62
N ASP A 92 -6.10 6.61 14.06
CA ASP A 92 -7.35 6.93 13.37
C ASP A 92 -7.09 7.35 11.91
N LYS A 93 -6.01 8.12 11.68
CA LYS A 93 -5.56 8.51 10.33
C LYS A 93 -5.15 7.29 9.50
N ASN A 94 -4.39 6.35 10.05
CA ASN A 94 -4.05 5.10 9.36
C ASN A 94 -5.28 4.28 8.99
N TYR A 95 -6.20 4.07 9.93
CA TYR A 95 -7.43 3.34 9.67
C TYR A 95 -8.28 4.03 8.61
N PHE A 96 -8.36 5.36 8.65
CA PHE A 96 -9.07 6.13 7.65
C PHE A 96 -8.48 6.01 6.25
N LEU A 97 -7.15 6.14 6.12
CA LEU A 97 -6.47 5.99 4.84
C LEU A 97 -6.59 4.56 4.30
N ALA A 98 -6.46 3.55 5.15
CA ALA A 98 -6.68 2.16 4.79
C ALA A 98 -8.12 1.94 4.31
N PHE A 99 -9.11 2.46 5.03
CA PHE A 99 -10.52 2.36 4.67
C PHE A 99 -10.81 2.98 3.29
N ILE A 100 -10.30 4.18 3.01
CA ILE A 100 -10.45 4.82 1.70
C ILE A 100 -9.77 3.97 0.62
N ALA A 101 -8.52 3.56 0.82
CA ALA A 101 -7.77 2.79 -0.16
C ALA A 101 -8.46 1.46 -0.49
N ILE A 102 -8.94 0.75 0.52
CA ILE A 102 -9.70 -0.50 0.39
C ILE A 102 -11.01 -0.23 -0.35
N SER A 103 -11.78 0.78 0.04
CA SER A 103 -13.08 1.09 -0.57
C SER A 103 -12.93 1.43 -2.06
N VAL A 104 -11.94 2.26 -2.39
CA VAL A 104 -11.61 2.59 -3.78
C VAL A 104 -11.19 1.34 -4.55
N SER A 105 -10.30 0.53 -3.99
CA SER A 105 -9.81 -0.70 -4.63
C SER A 105 -10.97 -1.66 -4.89
N LEU A 106 -11.82 -1.92 -3.90
CA LEU A 106 -13.00 -2.77 -4.04
C LEU A 106 -13.99 -2.24 -5.08
N LEU A 107 -14.21 -0.93 -5.14
CA LEU A 107 -15.09 -0.34 -6.16
C LEU A 107 -14.58 -0.64 -7.58
N PHE A 108 -13.29 -0.42 -7.85
CA PHE A 108 -12.69 -0.78 -9.14
C PHE A 108 -12.74 -2.27 -9.40
N PHE A 109 -12.43 -3.09 -8.40
CA PHE A 109 -12.51 -4.54 -8.52
C PHE A 109 -13.92 -4.97 -8.91
N LEU A 110 -14.97 -4.44 -8.27
CA LEU A 110 -16.36 -4.78 -8.58
C LEU A 110 -16.75 -4.38 -10.02
N ILE A 111 -16.28 -3.22 -10.50
CA ILE A 111 -16.50 -2.79 -11.89
C ILE A 111 -15.85 -3.78 -12.86
N TYR A 112 -14.57 -4.10 -12.66
CA TYR A 112 -13.86 -5.05 -13.51
C TYR A 112 -14.44 -6.46 -13.41
N TYR A 113 -14.70 -6.94 -12.20
CA TYR A 113 -15.22 -8.28 -11.95
C TYR A 113 -16.62 -8.44 -12.53
N GLY A 114 -17.50 -7.44 -12.35
CA GLY A 114 -18.83 -7.42 -12.95
C GLY A 114 -18.79 -7.45 -14.48
N TYR A 115 -17.89 -6.69 -15.09
CA TYR A 115 -17.67 -6.76 -16.54
C TYR A 115 -17.10 -8.12 -16.98
N GLY A 116 -16.20 -8.70 -16.19
CA GLY A 116 -15.64 -10.02 -16.43
C GLY A 116 -16.69 -11.13 -16.43
N ILE A 117 -17.72 -11.03 -15.57
CA ILE A 117 -18.84 -11.99 -15.55
C ILE A 117 -19.55 -11.97 -16.90
N ILE A 118 -19.82 -10.77 -17.44
CA ILE A 118 -20.48 -10.59 -18.74
C ILE A 118 -19.62 -11.18 -19.87
N MET A 119 -18.30 -11.01 -19.78
CA MET A 119 -17.33 -11.51 -20.77
C MET A 119 -16.88 -12.97 -20.54
N HIS A 120 -17.43 -13.64 -19.53
CA HIS A 120 -17.07 -15.01 -19.13
C HIS A 120 -15.57 -15.22 -18.91
N SER A 121 -14.89 -14.19 -18.42
CA SER A 121 -13.43 -14.13 -18.25
C SER A 121 -13.02 -14.10 -16.77
N VAL A 122 -13.92 -14.51 -15.87
CA VAL A 122 -13.67 -14.54 -14.43
C VAL A 122 -12.98 -15.84 -14.03
N GLU A 123 -11.84 -15.70 -13.37
CA GLU A 123 -11.15 -16.79 -12.69
C GLU A 123 -11.36 -16.71 -11.17
N PRO A 124 -11.50 -17.85 -10.47
CA PRO A 124 -11.52 -17.86 -9.00
C PRO A 124 -10.25 -17.24 -8.37
N SER A 125 -9.11 -17.36 -9.07
CA SER A 125 -7.82 -16.80 -8.70
C SER A 125 -7.85 -15.27 -8.52
N HIS A 126 -8.83 -14.58 -9.12
CA HIS A 126 -8.96 -13.13 -9.04
C HIS A 126 -9.26 -12.64 -7.61
N LEU A 127 -10.02 -13.41 -6.83
CA LEU A 127 -10.31 -13.08 -5.43
C LEU A 127 -9.07 -13.26 -4.56
N ASP A 128 -8.28 -14.32 -4.79
CA ASP A 128 -7.02 -14.54 -4.08
C ASP A 128 -6.03 -13.41 -4.35
N ARG A 129 -5.91 -13.01 -5.62
CA ARG A 129 -5.06 -11.88 -6.04
C ARG A 129 -5.51 -10.55 -5.43
N LEU A 130 -6.81 -10.32 -5.30
CA LEU A 130 -7.35 -9.15 -4.60
C LEU A 130 -6.93 -9.16 -3.12
N CYS A 131 -7.12 -10.28 -2.41
CA CYS A 131 -6.74 -10.42 -1.01
C CYS A 131 -5.23 -10.19 -0.80
N LEU A 132 -4.39 -10.79 -1.67
CA LEU A 132 -2.95 -10.55 -1.66
C LEU A 132 -2.61 -9.09 -1.94
N GLY A 133 -3.27 -8.45 -2.91
CA GLY A 133 -3.04 -7.05 -3.22
C GLY A 133 -3.48 -6.10 -2.11
N LEU A 134 -4.56 -6.41 -1.38
CA LEU A 134 -4.95 -5.67 -0.17
C LEU A 134 -3.89 -5.81 0.93
N LEU A 135 -3.34 -7.01 1.13
CA LEU A 135 -2.25 -7.24 2.08
C LEU A 135 -1.00 -6.43 1.71
N VAL A 136 -0.61 -6.43 0.43
CA VAL A 136 0.51 -5.62 -0.09
C VAL A 136 0.22 -4.12 0.05
N GLY A 137 -1.01 -3.69 -0.20
CA GLY A 137 -1.45 -2.31 -0.02
C GLY A 137 -1.31 -1.86 1.43
N LEU A 138 -1.77 -2.67 2.39
CA LEU A 138 -1.61 -2.39 3.82
C LEU A 138 -0.13 -2.34 4.22
N TYR A 139 0.71 -3.23 3.66
CA TYR A 139 2.15 -3.17 3.85
C TYR A 139 2.72 -1.82 3.40
N TYR A 140 2.35 -1.34 2.20
CA TYR A 140 2.82 -0.04 1.73
C TYR A 140 2.36 1.12 2.60
N LEU A 141 1.12 1.07 3.11
CA LEU A 141 0.61 2.08 4.03
C LEU A 141 1.47 2.12 5.31
N ALA A 142 1.76 0.96 5.91
CA ALA A 142 2.59 0.88 7.11
C ALA A 142 4.05 1.32 6.86
N LEU A 143 4.65 0.87 5.76
CA LEU A 143 6.01 1.25 5.36
C LEU A 143 6.13 2.77 5.14
N SER A 144 5.21 3.33 4.35
CA SER A 144 5.15 4.75 4.05
C SER A 144 4.90 5.58 5.31
N GLY A 145 4.03 5.07 6.19
CA GLY A 145 3.74 5.65 7.48
C GLY A 145 4.97 5.75 8.38
N PHE A 146 5.73 4.65 8.51
CA PHE A 146 6.99 4.67 9.25
C PHE A 146 8.02 5.61 8.61
N LEU A 147 8.18 5.59 7.28
CA LEU A 147 9.14 6.46 6.59
C LEU A 147 8.79 7.95 6.67
N SER A 148 7.51 8.29 6.83
CA SER A 148 7.06 9.68 6.97
C SER A 148 7.61 10.39 8.21
N PHE A 149 8.12 9.64 9.20
CA PHE A 149 8.84 10.22 10.34
C PHE A 149 10.21 10.80 9.98
N TYR A 150 10.80 10.32 8.89
CA TYR A 150 12.17 10.66 8.46
C TYR A 150 12.15 11.50 7.17
N LEU A 151 11.19 11.23 6.30
CA LEU A 151 11.08 11.81 4.97
C LEU A 151 9.85 12.71 4.87
N ARG A 152 10.02 13.90 4.27
CA ARG A 152 8.97 14.93 4.18
C ARG A 152 8.23 14.91 2.84
N GLY A 153 6.91 15.11 2.87
CA GLY A 153 6.10 15.59 1.73
C GLY A 153 6.16 14.78 0.45
N GLY A 154 5.92 13.47 0.53
CA GLY A 154 5.92 12.57 -0.62
C GLY A 154 7.30 12.03 -1.00
N SER A 155 8.38 12.50 -0.36
CA SER A 155 9.72 11.91 -0.55
C SER A 155 9.80 10.46 -0.04
N ASN A 156 8.92 10.03 0.86
CA ASN A 156 8.77 8.63 1.25
C ASN A 156 8.30 7.76 0.06
N VAL A 157 7.27 8.19 -0.65
CA VAL A 157 6.78 7.51 -1.86
C VAL A 157 7.85 7.52 -2.94
N ALA A 158 8.50 8.66 -3.18
CA ALA A 158 9.57 8.75 -4.16
C ALA A 158 10.78 7.87 -3.80
N ALA A 159 11.12 7.75 -2.51
CA ALA A 159 12.21 6.89 -2.05
C ALA A 159 11.87 5.40 -2.26
N ILE A 160 10.65 4.98 -1.94
CA ILE A 160 10.20 3.60 -2.15
C ILE A 160 10.20 3.28 -3.65
N LEU A 161 9.57 4.11 -4.47
CA LEU A 161 9.51 3.92 -5.92
C LEU A 161 10.89 3.99 -6.57
N GLY A 162 11.75 4.91 -6.12
CA GLY A 162 13.13 5.03 -6.60
C GLY A 162 13.97 3.82 -6.24
N PHE A 163 13.87 3.32 -5.01
CA PHE A 163 14.55 2.09 -4.58
C PHE A 163 14.06 0.87 -5.38
N GLN A 164 12.74 0.74 -5.56
CA GLN A 164 12.17 -0.29 -6.42
C GLN A 164 12.69 -0.16 -7.84
N PHE A 165 12.67 1.03 -8.44
CA PHE A 165 13.15 1.24 -9.81
C PHE A 165 14.63 0.89 -9.97
N MET A 166 15.50 1.28 -9.03
CA MET A 166 16.91 0.89 -9.05
C MET A 166 17.09 -0.62 -8.95
N PHE A 167 16.32 -1.27 -8.07
CA PHE A 167 16.33 -2.73 -7.96
C PHE A 167 15.80 -3.39 -9.22
N PHE A 168 14.78 -2.82 -9.88
CA PHE A 168 14.27 -3.30 -11.16
C PHE A 168 15.33 -3.22 -12.25
N ILE A 169 16.06 -2.10 -12.37
CA ILE A 169 17.18 -1.99 -13.31
C ILE A 169 18.24 -3.06 -13.02
N TRP A 170 18.62 -3.23 -11.76
CA TRP A 170 19.56 -4.28 -11.36
C TRP A 170 19.03 -5.68 -11.70
N PHE A 171 17.74 -5.91 -11.50
CA PHE A 171 17.04 -7.15 -11.81
C PHE A 171 17.03 -7.44 -13.31
N LEU A 172 16.90 -6.43 -14.18
CA LEU A 172 16.98 -6.62 -15.65
C LEU A 172 18.32 -7.24 -16.07
N PHE A 173 19.43 -6.88 -15.43
CA PHE A 173 20.74 -7.49 -15.70
C PHE A 173 20.86 -8.93 -15.19
N SER A 174 19.95 -9.37 -14.32
CA SER A 174 19.90 -10.72 -13.74
C SER A 174 18.66 -11.51 -14.19
N ALA A 175 17.88 -10.99 -15.15
CA ALA A 175 16.51 -11.44 -15.42
C ALA A 175 16.41 -12.93 -15.78
N LYS A 176 17.33 -13.44 -16.62
CA LYS A 176 17.36 -14.86 -17.02
C LYS A 176 17.43 -15.81 -15.82
N TYR A 177 18.24 -15.47 -14.81
CA TYR A 177 18.40 -16.30 -13.63
C TYR A 177 17.15 -16.34 -12.75
N TYR A 178 16.43 -15.21 -12.66
CA TYR A 178 15.23 -15.11 -11.83
C TYR A 178 13.98 -15.65 -12.52
N GLU A 179 13.90 -15.55 -13.85
CA GLU A 179 12.82 -16.15 -14.64
C GLU A 179 12.85 -17.68 -14.51
N GLU A 180 14.02 -18.30 -14.65
CA GLU A 180 14.22 -19.73 -14.39
C GLU A 180 13.87 -20.10 -12.94
N LEU A 181 14.23 -19.26 -11.97
CA LEU A 181 13.89 -19.48 -10.56
C LEU A 181 12.39 -19.47 -10.30
N ILE A 182 11.67 -18.47 -10.84
CA ILE A 182 10.22 -18.33 -10.66
C ILE A 182 9.47 -19.45 -11.40
N GLU A 183 9.90 -19.79 -12.63
CA GLU A 183 9.32 -20.89 -13.40
C GLU A 183 9.51 -22.24 -12.68
N ASN A 184 10.64 -22.44 -12.01
CA ASN A 184 10.88 -23.62 -11.17
C ASN A 184 9.99 -23.65 -9.91
N VAL A 185 9.64 -22.49 -9.33
CA VAL A 185 8.62 -22.42 -8.24
C VAL A 185 7.25 -22.81 -8.78
N GLU A 186 6.86 -22.25 -9.92
CA GLU A 186 5.55 -22.47 -10.55
C GLU A 186 5.37 -23.96 -10.94
N LYS A 187 6.45 -24.62 -11.38
CA LYS A 187 6.45 -26.06 -11.70
C LYS A 187 6.48 -26.98 -10.48
N GLY A 188 6.48 -26.44 -9.26
CA GLY A 188 6.49 -27.24 -8.02
C GLY A 188 7.78 -28.02 -7.79
N VAL A 189 8.87 -27.66 -8.48
CA VAL A 189 10.18 -28.26 -8.24
C VAL A 189 10.62 -27.85 -6.83
N ILE A 190 11.10 -28.81 -6.02
CA ILE A 190 11.58 -28.54 -4.67
C ILE A 190 12.81 -27.66 -4.77
N LEU A 191 12.58 -26.35 -4.68
CA LEU A 191 13.64 -25.36 -4.59
C LEU A 191 14.31 -25.49 -3.23
N GLY A 192 15.63 -25.64 -3.24
CA GLY A 192 16.43 -25.60 -2.02
C GLY A 192 16.18 -24.31 -1.23
N PHE A 193 16.41 -24.34 0.08
CA PHE A 193 16.18 -23.20 0.98
C PHE A 193 16.79 -21.88 0.46
N ALA A 194 17.98 -21.94 -0.14
CA ALA A 194 18.66 -20.78 -0.72
C ALA A 194 17.85 -20.08 -1.83
N ALA A 195 17.15 -20.83 -2.68
CA ALA A 195 16.33 -20.29 -3.75
C ALA A 195 15.07 -19.60 -3.20
N LYS A 196 14.42 -20.19 -2.19
CA LYS A 196 13.29 -19.57 -1.48
C LYS A 196 13.70 -18.26 -0.82
N MET A 197 14.88 -18.21 -0.19
CA MET A 197 15.41 -16.98 0.40
C MET A 197 15.68 -15.88 -0.63
N LYS A 198 16.17 -16.23 -1.84
CA LYS A 198 16.35 -15.26 -2.93
C LYS A 198 15.02 -14.68 -3.41
N ILE A 199 14.00 -15.52 -3.58
CA ILE A 199 12.66 -15.07 -3.98
C ILE A 199 12.04 -14.21 -2.88
N ALA A 200 12.16 -14.62 -1.61
CA ALA A 200 11.71 -13.82 -0.47
C ALA A 200 12.40 -12.44 -0.46
N ALA A 201 13.70 -12.37 -0.71
CA ALA A 201 14.42 -11.10 -0.81
C ALA A 201 13.89 -10.19 -1.94
N VAL A 202 13.54 -10.77 -3.09
CA VAL A 202 12.89 -10.03 -4.18
C VAL A 202 11.50 -9.55 -3.77
N ILE A 203 10.70 -10.38 -3.09
CA ILE A 203 9.35 -10.03 -2.61
C ILE A 203 9.39 -8.91 -1.57
N VAL A 204 10.42 -8.85 -0.72
CA VAL A 204 10.61 -7.74 0.23
C VAL A 204 10.71 -6.40 -0.50
N VAL A 205 11.38 -6.37 -1.66
CA VAL A 205 11.52 -5.15 -2.48
C VAL A 205 10.31 -4.92 -3.38
N PHE A 206 9.80 -6.00 -3.97
CA PHE A 206 8.72 -6.01 -4.96
C PHE A 206 7.57 -6.93 -4.52
N PRO A 207 6.80 -6.54 -3.49
CA PRO A 207 5.74 -7.39 -2.95
C PRO A 207 4.60 -7.60 -3.95
N ASN A 208 4.39 -6.69 -4.91
CA ASN A 208 3.37 -6.82 -5.95
C ASN A 208 3.60 -8.03 -6.88
N LEU A 209 4.81 -8.60 -6.93
CA LEU A 209 5.10 -9.80 -7.73
C LEU A 209 4.27 -11.01 -7.29
N ILE A 210 3.89 -11.08 -6.01
CA ILE A 210 3.04 -12.17 -5.51
C ILE A 210 1.68 -12.18 -6.20
N ILE A 211 1.19 -11.01 -6.62
CA ILE A 211 -0.10 -10.83 -7.30
C ILE A 211 0.02 -11.26 -8.76
N LEU A 212 1.07 -10.81 -9.44
CA LEU A 212 1.30 -11.06 -10.87
C LEU A 212 1.46 -12.56 -11.16
N LYS A 213 2.22 -13.26 -10.32
CA LYS A 213 2.55 -14.68 -10.47
C LYS A 213 1.70 -15.61 -9.61
N ASN A 214 0.70 -15.07 -8.91
CA ASN A 214 -0.14 -15.80 -7.95
C ASN A 214 0.69 -16.65 -6.97
N LEU A 215 1.77 -16.07 -6.43
CA LEU A 215 2.67 -16.73 -5.49
C LEU A 215 2.09 -16.68 -4.08
N SER A 216 0.90 -17.25 -3.92
CA SER A 216 0.14 -17.21 -2.68
C SER A 216 0.96 -17.70 -1.49
N PHE A 217 1.83 -18.69 -1.66
CA PHE A 217 2.73 -19.21 -0.63
C PHE A 217 3.50 -18.13 0.15
N TYR A 218 3.86 -17.01 -0.49
CA TYR A 218 4.64 -15.94 0.14
C TYR A 218 3.79 -14.87 0.87
N TRP A 219 2.50 -15.15 1.11
CA TRP A 219 1.61 -14.25 1.86
C TRP A 219 2.14 -13.98 3.28
N SER A 220 2.78 -14.98 3.89
CA SER A 220 3.25 -14.91 5.27
C SER A 220 4.39 -13.91 5.44
N GLU A 221 5.25 -13.78 4.44
CA GLU A 221 6.39 -12.89 4.39
C GLU A 221 5.93 -11.44 4.30
N VAL A 222 4.93 -11.17 3.46
CA VAL A 222 4.32 -9.83 3.36
C VAL A 222 3.58 -9.48 4.65
N LEU A 223 2.91 -10.44 5.29
CA LEU A 223 2.28 -10.22 6.58
C LEU A 223 3.32 -9.91 7.68
N LEU A 224 4.45 -10.63 7.70
CA LEU A 224 5.55 -10.36 8.63
C LEU A 224 6.13 -8.96 8.43
N LEU A 225 6.31 -8.52 7.18
CA LEU A 225 6.75 -7.16 6.87
C LEU A 225 5.73 -6.12 7.33
N LEU A 226 4.43 -6.35 7.06
CA LEU A 226 3.35 -5.48 7.54
C LEU A 226 3.41 -5.33 9.07
N LEU A 227 3.48 -6.45 9.81
CA LEU A 227 3.56 -6.43 11.26
C LEU A 227 4.84 -5.74 11.77
N LEU A 228 5.97 -5.95 11.10
CA LEU A 228 7.23 -5.27 11.41
C LEU A 228 7.09 -3.76 11.29
N PHE A 229 6.59 -3.25 10.16
CA PHE A 229 6.46 -1.80 9.95
C PHE A 229 5.40 -1.17 10.83
N LEU A 230 4.27 -1.84 11.08
CA LEU A 230 3.29 -1.39 12.09
C LEU A 230 3.91 -1.34 13.49
N GLY A 231 4.74 -2.32 13.85
CA GLY A 231 5.47 -2.36 15.11
C GLY A 231 6.48 -1.22 15.25
N LEU A 232 7.26 -0.95 14.20
CA LEU A 232 8.22 0.16 14.13
C LEU A 232 7.51 1.52 14.19
N GLU A 233 6.40 1.66 13.49
CA GLU A 233 5.55 2.85 13.53
C GLU A 233 5.00 3.07 14.94
N ASN A 234 4.39 2.05 15.55
CA ASN A 234 3.88 2.12 16.93
C ASN A 234 4.99 2.50 17.92
N TRP A 235 6.16 1.87 17.80
CA TRP A 235 7.32 2.17 18.64
C TRP A 235 7.74 3.63 18.52
N LYS A 236 7.77 4.17 17.30
CA LYS A 236 8.11 5.57 17.06
C LYS A 236 7.04 6.51 17.63
N ILE A 237 5.76 6.21 17.42
CA ILE A 237 4.63 6.99 17.97
C ILE A 237 4.71 7.06 19.50
N ASN A 238 4.99 5.93 20.15
CA ASN A 238 5.11 5.88 21.61
C ASN A 238 6.29 6.70 22.16
N ARG A 239 7.33 6.93 21.36
CA ARG A 239 8.49 7.75 21.76
C ARG A 239 8.30 9.26 21.56
N MET A 240 7.26 9.68 20.85
CA MET A 240 6.97 11.11 20.62
C MET A 240 6.19 11.75 21.77
N GLU A 241 5.51 10.97 22.62
CA GLU A 241 4.83 11.49 23.80
C GLU A 241 5.85 11.78 24.91
N LEU A 242 5.90 13.02 25.39
CA LEU A 242 6.66 13.34 26.58
C LEU A 242 6.12 12.51 27.75
N PRO A 243 6.98 11.83 28.54
CA PRO A 243 6.54 11.14 29.74
C PRO A 243 5.87 12.18 30.66
N LYS A 244 4.69 11.84 31.18
CA LYS A 244 4.01 12.67 32.18
C LYS A 244 4.98 12.89 33.34
N ARG A 245 5.45 14.13 33.50
CA ARG A 245 6.08 14.60 34.73
C ARG A 245 4.99 14.99 35.72
#